data_AF-A0A534PK80-F1
#
_entry.id   AF-A0A534PK80-F1
#
_cell.length_a   1.000
_cell.length_b   1.000
_cell.length_c   1.000
_cell.angle_alpha   90.00
_cell.angle_beta   90.00
_cell.angle_gamma   90.00
#
_symmetry.space_group_name_H-M   'P 1'
#
loop_
_entity.id
_entity.type
_entity.pdbx_description
1 polymer ?
#
loop_
_entity_poly.entity_id
_entity_poly.type
_entity_poly.pdbx_seq_one_letter_code
_entity_poly.pdbx_strand_id
1 'polypeptide(L)'
;MRGQSLFLLLACGCSSGLSIPADRPVLSWSGSAASDANRSLLHGFAGPDVHSCAQDPTRVYIGELFFYGISDVQVPWHWAPIVSGPFASRPTLSQPEFFLAGALVGADDSTDDVLGDHPFGLDVDGDVQLDAPYAFLSFEGSGAQGTPLHTEVERRIFPRDALGFSPLPGDRVLMKGVWVLDCGHPPYGAEMHPPTFLHYARSPDARSTVAAAVVVPYRSALLFQPNVALATDFGNTQRLGDSASVPFSNALAGAVLHALLYNDDRLSTHGLMVPNRFDRLDWLVCAPLPRPAGATMDASWRFTARTGVRVQASRYETSGCVRFVATMDASYSPMPLAWAGADWPWDQLSASASAQLGRSIDVRQTLINQFNAPNARALQADHPPLVDAYPALQTRAGADQDSPIAIDSAADDQPFPFYGRIRVGWK
;
A
#
# COMPACT_ATOMS: atom_id res chain seq x y z
N MET A 1 -24.55 -51.05 -24.89
CA MET A 1 -23.48 -50.94 -23.86
C MET A 1 -22.34 -50.18 -24.52
N ARG A 2 -22.14 -48.92 -24.13
CA ARG A 2 -21.17 -47.99 -24.75
C ARG A 2 -19.86 -48.02 -23.96
N GLY A 3 -18.75 -48.20 -24.68
CA GLY A 3 -17.40 -48.26 -24.13
C GLY A 3 -16.89 -46.89 -23.67
N GLN A 4 -16.16 -46.90 -22.56
CA GLN A 4 -15.42 -45.77 -22.02
C GLN A 4 -13.97 -45.85 -22.52
N SER A 5 -13.52 -44.81 -23.22
CA SER A 5 -12.11 -44.58 -23.51
C SER A 5 -11.57 -43.61 -22.47
N LEU A 6 -10.70 -44.11 -21.59
CA LEU A 6 -9.99 -43.32 -20.58
C LEU A 6 -8.72 -42.74 -21.24
N PHE A 7 -8.73 -41.45 -21.58
CA PHE A 7 -7.51 -40.74 -22.00
C PHE A 7 -6.72 -40.34 -20.75
N LEU A 8 -5.62 -41.04 -20.46
CA LEU A 8 -4.57 -40.55 -19.57
C LEU A 8 -3.74 -39.50 -20.32
N LEU A 9 -3.91 -38.23 -19.98
CA LEU A 9 -2.98 -37.15 -20.32
C LEU A 9 -1.85 -37.13 -19.28
N LEU A 10 -0.75 -37.80 -19.61
CA LEU A 10 0.56 -37.56 -18.97
C LEU A 10 1.11 -36.23 -19.48
N ALA A 11 0.85 -35.15 -18.75
CA ALA A 11 1.59 -33.91 -18.93
C ALA A 11 2.96 -34.05 -18.23
N CYS A 12 3.99 -34.37 -19.00
CA CYS A 12 5.38 -34.22 -18.58
C CYS A 12 5.67 -32.72 -18.37
N GLY A 13 5.62 -32.27 -17.12
CA GLY A 13 6.10 -30.94 -16.74
C GLY A 13 7.62 -30.89 -16.81
N CYS A 14 8.16 -30.40 -17.92
CA CYS A 14 9.54 -29.94 -17.96
C CYS A 14 9.68 -28.76 -16.99
N SER A 15 10.27 -29.01 -15.82
CA SER A 15 10.71 -27.96 -14.91
C SER A 15 11.89 -27.23 -15.55
N SER A 16 11.63 -26.22 -16.38
CA SER A 16 12.65 -25.27 -16.78
C SER A 16 13.16 -24.59 -15.51
N GLY A 17 14.42 -24.88 -15.14
CA GLY A 17 15.05 -24.28 -13.98
C GLY A 17 15.10 -22.75 -14.10
N LEU A 18 14.93 -22.05 -12.98
CA LEU A 18 15.09 -20.59 -12.92
C LEU A 18 16.52 -20.23 -13.37
N SER A 19 16.62 -19.45 -14.46
CA SER A 19 17.87 -18.86 -14.91
C SER A 19 18.05 -17.49 -14.24
N ILE A 20 19.16 -17.31 -13.55
CA ILE A 20 19.50 -16.07 -12.84
C ILE A 20 20.57 -15.32 -13.66
N PRO A 21 20.32 -14.08 -14.12
CA PRO A 21 21.26 -13.31 -14.92
C PRO A 21 22.63 -13.11 -14.23
N ALA A 22 23.69 -13.00 -15.03
CA ALA A 22 25.05 -12.82 -14.51
C ALA A 22 25.27 -11.43 -13.87
N ASP A 23 24.57 -10.42 -14.40
CA ASP A 23 24.55 -9.00 -14.02
C ASP A 23 23.37 -8.63 -13.12
N ARG A 24 22.75 -9.63 -12.48
CA ARG A 24 21.60 -9.45 -11.59
C ARG A 24 21.83 -8.37 -10.52
N PRO A 25 20.78 -7.61 -10.14
CA PRO A 25 20.83 -6.77 -8.97
C PRO A 25 20.82 -7.61 -7.68
N VAL A 26 21.12 -6.98 -6.54
CA VAL A 26 21.08 -7.62 -5.22
C VAL A 26 19.66 -7.99 -4.77
N LEU A 27 18.63 -7.42 -5.40
CA LEU A 27 17.23 -7.71 -5.16
C LEU A 27 16.43 -7.62 -6.48
N SER A 28 15.70 -8.68 -6.82
CA SER A 28 14.85 -8.75 -8.02
C SER A 28 13.65 -9.69 -7.83
N TRP A 29 12.63 -9.52 -8.66
CA TRP A 29 11.66 -10.60 -8.89
C TRP A 29 12.33 -11.80 -9.57
N SER A 30 11.81 -13.00 -9.35
CA SER A 30 12.31 -14.22 -9.99
C SER A 30 11.80 -14.33 -11.42
N GLY A 31 12.70 -14.22 -12.41
CA GLY A 31 12.35 -14.32 -13.83
C GLY A 31 11.40 -13.20 -14.27
N SER A 32 10.50 -13.49 -15.21
CA SER A 32 9.61 -12.49 -15.81
C SER A 32 8.21 -12.42 -15.19
N ALA A 33 7.85 -13.33 -14.27
CA ALA A 33 6.47 -13.54 -13.83
C ALA A 33 5.78 -12.27 -13.29
N ALA A 34 6.50 -11.43 -12.54
CA ALA A 34 5.97 -10.16 -12.05
C ALA A 34 5.64 -9.19 -13.21
N SER A 35 6.55 -9.05 -14.17
CA SER A 35 6.33 -8.21 -15.36
C SER A 35 5.26 -8.78 -16.30
N ASP A 36 5.14 -10.11 -16.40
CA ASP A 36 4.08 -10.78 -17.15
C ASP A 36 2.71 -10.56 -16.51
N ALA A 37 2.64 -10.64 -15.17
CA ALA A 37 1.44 -10.35 -14.42
C ALA A 37 0.97 -8.91 -14.67
N ASN A 38 1.87 -7.93 -14.59
CA ASN A 38 1.54 -6.54 -14.94
C ASN A 38 0.98 -6.42 -16.37
N ARG A 39 1.66 -7.01 -17.37
CA ARG A 39 1.20 -6.96 -18.77
C ARG A 39 -0.19 -7.56 -18.94
N SER A 40 -0.52 -8.63 -18.20
CA SER A 40 -1.84 -9.27 -18.26
C SER A 40 -2.97 -8.40 -17.69
N LEU A 41 -2.65 -7.38 -16.89
CA LEU A 41 -3.65 -6.46 -16.33
C LEU A 41 -3.91 -5.25 -17.24
N LEU A 42 -3.08 -5.04 -18.27
CA LEU A 42 -3.13 -3.87 -19.16
C LEU A 42 -3.82 -4.14 -20.50
N HIS A 43 -4.63 -5.21 -20.60
CA HIS A 43 -5.34 -5.53 -21.84
C HIS A 43 -6.35 -4.42 -22.21
N GLY A 44 -6.10 -3.72 -23.32
CA GLY A 44 -6.94 -2.61 -23.77
C GLY A 44 -6.73 -1.31 -23.00
N PHE A 45 -5.73 -1.25 -22.12
CA PHE A 45 -5.36 -0.04 -21.38
C PHE A 45 -4.58 0.92 -22.28
N ALA A 46 -5.06 2.16 -22.39
CA ALA A 46 -4.46 3.19 -23.26
C ALA A 46 -3.36 4.02 -22.55
N GLY A 47 -3.30 3.96 -21.22
CA GLY A 47 -2.44 4.79 -20.38
C GLY A 47 -3.22 5.41 -19.21
N PRO A 48 -2.53 5.96 -18.21
CA PRO A 48 -3.19 6.73 -17.15
C PRO A 48 -3.92 7.96 -17.72
N ASP A 49 -5.04 8.31 -17.11
CA ASP A 49 -5.87 9.46 -17.48
C ASP A 49 -6.14 10.30 -16.23
N VAL A 50 -5.69 11.55 -16.21
CA VAL A 50 -5.94 12.49 -15.10
C VAL A 50 -7.44 12.66 -14.82
N HIS A 51 -8.29 12.41 -15.81
CA HIS A 51 -9.74 12.47 -15.64
C HIS A 51 -10.33 11.32 -14.81
N SER A 52 -9.52 10.33 -14.42
CA SER A 52 -9.88 9.35 -13.40
C SER A 52 -10.02 9.98 -12.01
N CYS A 53 -9.32 11.08 -11.73
CA CYS A 53 -9.49 11.86 -10.50
C CYS A 53 -10.71 12.79 -10.58
N ALA A 54 -10.83 13.59 -11.64
CA ALA A 54 -11.96 14.51 -11.85
C ALA A 54 -12.11 14.96 -13.32
N GLN A 55 -13.32 15.39 -13.71
CA GLN A 55 -13.54 16.00 -15.01
C GLN A 55 -12.75 17.31 -15.16
N ASP A 56 -12.71 18.14 -14.11
CA ASP A 56 -11.78 19.26 -13.98
C ASP A 56 -10.52 18.80 -13.23
N PRO A 57 -9.37 18.62 -13.92
CA PRO A 57 -8.15 18.11 -13.32
C PRO A 57 -7.39 19.14 -12.47
N THR A 58 -7.99 20.31 -12.20
CA THR A 58 -7.45 21.33 -11.29
C THR A 58 -8.04 21.27 -9.88
N ARG A 59 -9.06 20.43 -9.67
CA ARG A 59 -9.66 20.24 -8.35
C ARG A 59 -8.73 19.43 -7.45
N VAL A 60 -8.88 19.56 -6.15
CA VAL A 60 -8.09 18.81 -5.17
C VAL A 60 -9.02 18.06 -4.24
N TYR A 61 -8.65 16.84 -3.85
CA TYR A 61 -9.49 15.94 -3.07
C TYR A 61 -10.12 16.61 -1.84
N ILE A 62 -9.32 17.16 -0.94
CA ILE A 62 -9.84 17.82 0.26
C ILE A 62 -10.60 19.11 -0.08
N GLY A 63 -10.25 19.75 -1.20
CA GLY A 63 -10.85 20.95 -1.75
C GLY A 63 -12.34 20.84 -2.06
N GLU A 64 -12.79 19.63 -2.39
CA GLU A 64 -14.20 19.27 -2.65
C GLU A 64 -15.13 19.71 -1.52
N LEU A 65 -14.61 19.72 -0.29
CA LEU A 65 -15.39 19.96 0.92
C LEU A 65 -15.76 21.42 1.14
N PHE A 66 -14.95 22.35 0.62
CA PHE A 66 -15.01 23.75 1.04
C PHE A 66 -14.90 24.79 -0.10
N PHE A 67 -14.44 24.43 -1.30
CA PHE A 67 -14.41 25.38 -2.44
C PHE A 67 -15.54 25.18 -3.43
N TYR A 68 -15.83 23.92 -3.74
CA TYR A 68 -16.70 23.60 -4.87
C TYR A 68 -18.11 23.23 -4.45
N GLY A 69 -18.33 23.08 -3.14
CA GLY A 69 -19.60 22.75 -2.53
C GLY A 69 -19.92 21.25 -2.57
N ILE A 70 -20.63 20.79 -1.54
CA ILE A 70 -20.93 19.36 -1.36
C ILE A 70 -21.90 18.75 -2.40
N SER A 71 -22.45 19.56 -3.31
CA SER A 71 -23.41 19.12 -4.33
C SER A 71 -22.79 18.80 -5.69
N ASP A 72 -21.52 19.15 -5.91
CA ASP A 72 -20.80 18.95 -7.18
C ASP A 72 -19.45 18.26 -6.94
N VAL A 73 -19.40 17.21 -6.14
CA VAL A 73 -18.14 16.50 -5.84
C VAL A 73 -17.58 15.87 -7.12
N GLN A 74 -16.36 16.25 -7.52
CA GLN A 74 -15.70 15.66 -8.70
C GLN A 74 -14.49 14.79 -8.38
N VAL A 75 -13.78 15.03 -7.27
CA VAL A 75 -12.70 14.17 -6.77
C VAL A 75 -13.21 13.30 -5.61
N PRO A 76 -13.87 12.15 -5.87
CA PRO A 76 -14.39 11.29 -4.83
C PRO A 76 -13.31 10.49 -4.08
N TRP A 77 -12.17 10.22 -4.70
CA TRP A 77 -11.12 9.35 -4.17
C TRP A 77 -9.82 10.14 -4.01
N HIS A 78 -9.14 10.02 -2.86
CA HIS A 78 -7.80 10.58 -2.69
C HIS A 78 -6.83 9.87 -3.63
N TRP A 79 -6.95 8.53 -3.68
CA TRP A 79 -6.23 7.67 -4.60
C TRP A 79 -7.18 7.05 -5.61
N ALA A 80 -7.24 7.63 -6.81
CA ALA A 80 -8.05 7.09 -7.89
C ALA A 80 -7.35 5.91 -8.56
N PRO A 81 -8.01 4.76 -8.76
CA PRO A 81 -7.39 3.62 -9.44
C PRO A 81 -7.07 3.94 -10.90
N ILE A 82 -5.82 3.76 -11.32
CA ILE A 82 -5.44 3.87 -12.74
C ILE A 82 -6.05 2.73 -13.55
N VAL A 83 -6.04 1.53 -12.98
CA VAL A 83 -6.82 0.40 -13.48
C VAL A 83 -7.88 0.08 -12.45
N SER A 84 -9.14 0.35 -12.80
CA SER A 84 -10.26 0.18 -11.87
C SER A 84 -10.56 -1.29 -11.57
N GLY A 85 -11.05 -1.54 -10.36
CA GLY A 85 -11.72 -2.77 -10.01
C GLY A 85 -13.03 -2.97 -10.80
N PRO A 86 -13.65 -4.15 -10.68
CA PRO A 86 -14.80 -4.53 -11.50
C PRO A 86 -16.10 -3.78 -11.17
N PHE A 87 -16.13 -2.98 -10.10
CA PHE A 87 -17.32 -2.29 -9.63
C PHE A 87 -17.27 -0.80 -9.99
N ALA A 88 -18.02 -0.39 -11.03
CA ALA A 88 -17.97 0.97 -11.55
C ALA A 88 -18.25 2.07 -10.50
N SER A 89 -19.16 1.83 -9.55
CA SER A 89 -19.47 2.78 -8.47
C SER A 89 -18.46 2.78 -7.32
N ARG A 90 -17.55 1.79 -7.29
CA ARG A 90 -16.56 1.57 -6.24
C ARG A 90 -15.26 1.00 -6.85
N PRO A 91 -14.58 1.80 -7.69
CA PRO A 91 -13.45 1.33 -8.48
C PRO A 91 -12.26 0.88 -7.62
N THR A 92 -12.18 1.32 -6.36
CA THR A 92 -11.12 0.94 -5.40
C THR A 92 -11.28 -0.49 -4.87
N LEU A 93 -12.48 -1.08 -4.96
CA LEU A 93 -12.74 -2.44 -4.50
C LEU A 93 -12.25 -3.47 -5.51
N SER A 94 -11.47 -4.44 -5.03
CA SER A 94 -10.84 -5.47 -5.87
C SER A 94 -10.03 -4.87 -7.03
N GLN A 95 -9.45 -3.69 -6.82
CA GLN A 95 -8.55 -3.10 -7.81
C GLN A 95 -7.33 -4.00 -8.05
N PRO A 96 -6.88 -4.14 -9.31
CA PRO A 96 -5.65 -4.84 -9.64
C PRO A 96 -4.44 -4.28 -8.89
N GLU A 97 -3.50 -5.17 -8.57
CA GLU A 97 -2.22 -4.78 -7.98
C GLU A 97 -1.09 -5.02 -8.98
N PHE A 98 -0.15 -4.08 -9.01
CA PHE A 98 1.00 -4.09 -9.89
C PHE A 98 2.27 -4.37 -9.09
N PHE A 99 3.20 -5.06 -9.74
CA PHE A 99 4.55 -5.24 -9.24
C PHE A 99 5.45 -4.11 -9.73
N LEU A 100 6.41 -3.70 -8.91
CA LEU A 100 7.52 -2.84 -9.35
C LEU A 100 8.86 -3.40 -8.88
N ALA A 101 9.92 -2.98 -9.56
CA ALA A 101 11.28 -3.13 -9.09
C ALA A 101 12.07 -1.88 -9.49
N GLY A 102 13.00 -1.45 -8.64
CA GLY A 102 13.78 -0.25 -8.89
C GLY A 102 14.79 0.05 -7.79
N ALA A 103 15.35 1.25 -7.84
CA ALA A 103 16.21 1.79 -6.80
C ALA A 103 15.59 3.08 -6.25
N LEU A 104 15.62 3.25 -4.93
CA LEU A 104 15.23 4.51 -4.31
C LEU A 104 16.21 5.61 -4.70
N VAL A 105 15.69 6.75 -5.11
CA VAL A 105 16.46 7.99 -5.33
C VAL A 105 16.16 9.05 -4.27
N GLY A 106 14.99 8.96 -3.65
CA GLY A 106 14.56 9.73 -2.48
C GLY A 106 13.86 8.80 -1.48
N ALA A 107 13.97 9.13 -0.20
CA ALA A 107 13.18 8.50 0.86
C ALA A 107 13.11 9.45 2.05
N ASP A 108 11.92 9.70 2.55
CA ASP A 108 11.67 10.58 3.67
C ASP A 108 10.39 10.23 4.43
N ASP A 109 10.07 11.06 5.40
CA ASP A 109 8.93 10.92 6.28
C ASP A 109 8.03 12.14 6.02
N SER A 110 6.90 11.95 5.31
CA SER A 110 5.87 12.97 5.09
C SER A 110 5.59 13.81 6.33
N THR A 111 5.57 15.13 6.17
CA THR A 111 5.20 16.02 7.27
C THR A 111 3.72 16.41 7.26
N ASP A 112 2.96 15.95 6.27
CA ASP A 112 1.58 16.35 6.05
C ASP A 112 0.82 15.31 5.24
N ASP A 113 -0.34 14.88 5.76
CA ASP A 113 -1.27 13.97 5.10
C ASP A 113 -2.71 14.28 5.54
N VAL A 114 -3.67 13.82 4.75
CA VAL A 114 -5.10 13.87 5.11
C VAL A 114 -5.37 12.80 6.16
N LEU A 115 -5.34 13.15 7.44
CA LEU A 115 -5.50 12.16 8.52
C LEU A 115 -6.81 11.37 8.48
N GLY A 116 -7.83 11.86 7.76
CA GLY A 116 -9.09 11.16 7.55
C GLY A 116 -8.95 9.83 6.79
N ASP A 117 -8.01 9.71 5.85
CA ASP A 117 -7.78 8.51 5.05
C ASP A 117 -6.42 7.84 5.28
N HIS A 118 -5.63 8.36 6.23
CA HIS A 118 -4.37 7.80 6.75
C HIS A 118 -4.53 7.31 8.20
N PRO A 119 -5.29 6.22 8.45
CA PRO A 119 -5.62 5.80 9.80
C PRO A 119 -4.43 5.21 10.57
N PHE A 120 -3.34 4.84 9.91
CA PHE A 120 -2.02 4.53 10.46
C PHE A 120 -1.05 5.74 10.40
N GLY A 121 -1.57 6.94 10.18
CA GLY A 121 -0.84 8.20 10.31
C GLY A 121 0.04 8.48 9.10
N LEU A 122 0.94 9.45 9.25
CA LEU A 122 1.70 9.98 8.14
C LEU A 122 2.53 8.93 7.41
N ASP A 123 2.85 9.20 6.15
CA ASP A 123 3.54 8.25 5.29
C ASP A 123 5.05 8.19 5.46
N VAL A 124 5.58 7.07 4.97
CA VAL A 124 6.98 6.84 4.67
C VAL A 124 7.11 6.84 3.16
N ASP A 125 7.81 7.84 2.65
CA ASP A 125 7.80 8.16 1.24
C ASP A 125 9.04 7.61 0.58
N GLY A 126 8.91 7.25 -0.69
CA GLY A 126 10.00 6.72 -1.48
C GLY A 126 9.82 7.03 -2.95
N ASP A 127 10.81 7.70 -3.53
CA ASP A 127 10.88 7.93 -4.96
C ASP A 127 11.70 6.83 -5.61
N VAL A 128 11.07 6.04 -6.47
CA VAL A 128 11.68 4.86 -7.08
C VAL A 128 12.03 5.12 -8.53
N GLN A 129 13.33 5.10 -8.83
CA GLN A 129 13.77 4.92 -10.21
C GLN A 129 13.48 3.48 -10.64
N LEU A 130 12.43 3.33 -11.46
CA LEU A 130 11.95 2.03 -11.93
C LEU A 130 12.93 1.35 -12.89
N ASP A 131 13.07 0.04 -12.76
CA ASP A 131 13.73 -0.77 -13.79
C ASP A 131 12.88 -0.78 -15.07
N ALA A 132 13.54 -0.94 -16.23
CA ALA A 132 12.91 -0.82 -17.54
C ALA A 132 11.59 -1.60 -17.73
N PRO A 133 11.42 -2.85 -17.24
CA PRO A 133 10.16 -3.59 -17.36
C PRO A 133 8.97 -2.97 -16.61
N TYR A 134 9.22 -2.07 -15.67
CA TYR A 134 8.22 -1.44 -14.81
C TYR A 134 8.04 0.05 -15.10
N ALA A 135 8.87 0.64 -15.97
CA ALA A 135 8.89 2.08 -16.25
C ALA A 135 7.54 2.67 -16.70
N PHE A 136 6.62 1.84 -17.21
CA PHE A 136 5.27 2.26 -17.59
C PHE A 136 4.38 2.71 -16.40
N LEU A 137 4.79 2.41 -15.16
CA LEU A 137 4.05 2.81 -13.95
C LEU A 137 4.21 4.30 -13.64
N SER A 138 5.30 4.92 -14.07
CA SER A 138 5.54 6.36 -13.86
C SER A 138 4.65 7.18 -14.79
N PHE A 139 3.98 8.18 -14.23
CA PHE A 139 3.15 9.13 -14.95
C PHE A 139 3.02 10.43 -14.15
N GLU A 140 3.10 11.56 -14.85
CA GLU A 140 2.83 12.88 -14.31
C GLU A 140 1.77 13.56 -15.17
N GLY A 141 0.71 14.08 -14.56
CA GLY A 141 -0.37 14.79 -15.26
C GLY A 141 0.11 16.01 -16.05
N SER A 142 1.28 16.57 -15.71
CA SER A 142 1.96 17.63 -16.46
C SER A 142 2.52 17.17 -17.82
N GLY A 143 2.54 15.86 -18.10
CA GLY A 143 3.15 15.26 -19.28
C GLY A 143 4.65 14.98 -19.14
N ALA A 144 5.23 15.17 -17.96
CA ALA A 144 6.60 14.77 -17.68
C ALA A 144 6.71 13.23 -17.70
N GLN A 145 7.66 12.70 -18.48
CA GLN A 145 7.94 11.27 -18.53
C GLN A 145 9.27 10.96 -17.86
N GLY A 146 9.37 9.78 -17.24
CA GLY A 146 10.61 9.28 -16.66
C GLY A 146 10.96 9.88 -15.30
N THR A 147 9.98 10.48 -14.61
CA THR A 147 10.12 10.80 -13.19
C THR A 147 10.18 9.51 -12.36
N PRO A 148 10.90 9.50 -11.23
CA PRO A 148 10.75 8.43 -10.24
C PRO A 148 9.28 8.22 -9.90
N LEU A 149 8.87 6.98 -9.68
CA LEU A 149 7.52 6.68 -9.19
C LEU A 149 7.48 6.94 -7.69
N HIS A 150 6.53 7.76 -7.25
CA HIS A 150 6.28 7.98 -5.83
C HIS A 150 5.65 6.71 -5.21
N THR A 151 6.04 6.40 -3.97
CA THR A 151 5.55 5.24 -3.23
C THR A 151 5.40 5.62 -1.78
N GLU A 152 4.26 5.27 -1.18
CA GLU A 152 3.90 5.69 0.16
C GLU A 152 3.43 4.49 0.96
N VAL A 153 3.76 4.48 2.25
CA VAL A 153 3.19 3.53 3.22
C VAL A 153 3.12 4.18 4.60
N GLU A 154 1.95 4.10 5.21
CA GLU A 154 1.71 4.70 6.51
C GLU A 154 2.68 4.20 7.60
N ARG A 155 3.26 5.13 8.37
CA ARG A 155 4.31 4.83 9.37
C ARG A 155 3.91 3.79 10.39
N ARG A 156 2.66 3.84 10.89
CA ARG A 156 2.21 2.93 11.95
C ARG A 156 1.88 1.53 11.42
N ILE A 157 1.80 1.33 10.10
CA ILE A 157 1.61 0.01 9.49
C ILE A 157 2.91 -0.62 8.97
N PHE A 158 3.94 0.19 8.70
CA PHE A 158 5.25 -0.28 8.25
C PHE A 158 6.24 -0.47 9.43
N PRO A 159 6.59 -1.72 9.82
CA PRO A 159 7.38 -1.98 11.03
C PRO A 159 8.90 -1.82 10.82
N ARG A 160 9.33 -0.73 10.18
CA ARG A 160 10.73 -0.49 9.76
C ARG A 160 11.73 -0.53 10.91
N ASP A 161 11.38 0.04 12.06
CA ASP A 161 12.25 0.06 13.25
C ASP A 161 12.43 -1.34 13.81
N ALA A 162 11.34 -2.11 13.90
CA ALA A 162 11.37 -3.47 14.39
C ALA A 162 12.07 -4.45 13.44
N LEU A 163 12.17 -4.12 12.15
CA LEU A 163 12.95 -4.87 11.15
C LEU A 163 14.42 -4.39 11.08
N GLY A 164 14.76 -3.32 11.79
CA GLY A 164 16.07 -2.67 11.71
C GLY A 164 16.41 -2.23 10.29
N PHE A 165 15.42 -1.72 9.55
CA PHE A 165 15.57 -1.32 8.16
C PHE A 165 14.68 -0.12 7.82
N SER A 166 15.26 1.08 7.82
CA SER A 166 14.63 2.27 7.25
C SER A 166 15.10 2.47 5.80
N PRO A 167 14.17 2.71 4.85
CA PRO A 167 14.53 2.97 3.45
C PRO A 167 15.48 4.17 3.34
N LEU A 168 16.47 4.08 2.44
CA LEU A 168 17.36 5.18 2.09
C LEU A 168 17.58 5.26 0.58
N PRO A 169 17.97 6.43 0.05
CA PRO A 169 18.45 6.54 -1.33
C PRO A 169 19.54 5.52 -1.63
N GLY A 170 19.43 4.87 -2.79
CA GLY A 170 20.33 3.80 -3.25
C GLY A 170 19.88 2.39 -2.87
N ASP A 171 18.93 2.22 -1.95
CA ASP A 171 18.36 0.90 -1.66
C ASP A 171 17.63 0.34 -2.89
N ARG A 172 17.77 -0.96 -3.12
CA ARG A 172 16.94 -1.67 -4.08
C ARG A 172 15.60 -1.97 -3.46
N VAL A 173 14.55 -1.88 -4.26
CA VAL A 173 13.17 -2.08 -3.82
C VAL A 173 12.41 -3.01 -4.76
N LEU A 174 11.59 -3.87 -4.18
CA LEU A 174 10.46 -4.52 -4.85
C LEU A 174 9.20 -4.14 -4.10
N MET A 175 8.14 -3.84 -4.82
CA MET A 175 6.82 -3.72 -4.22
C MET A 175 5.76 -4.42 -5.06
N LYS A 176 4.69 -4.83 -4.40
CA LYS A 176 3.42 -5.15 -5.03
C LYS A 176 2.36 -4.31 -4.34
N GLY A 177 1.57 -3.57 -5.09
CA GLY A 177 0.63 -2.61 -4.51
C GLY A 177 -0.38 -2.13 -5.51
N VAL A 178 -1.24 -1.23 -5.06
CA VAL A 178 -2.25 -0.61 -5.92
C VAL A 178 -1.59 0.53 -6.69
N TRP A 179 -1.91 0.66 -7.98
CA TRP A 179 -1.37 1.70 -8.85
C TRP A 179 -2.44 2.75 -9.08
N VAL A 180 -2.20 3.95 -8.57
CA VAL A 180 -3.20 4.99 -8.37
C VAL A 180 -2.69 6.33 -8.90
N LEU A 181 -3.62 7.24 -9.15
CA LEU A 181 -3.32 8.67 -9.24
C LEU A 181 -3.53 9.30 -7.87
N ASP A 182 -2.56 10.08 -7.42
CA ASP A 182 -2.72 10.98 -6.30
C ASP A 182 -3.60 12.16 -6.72
N CYS A 183 -4.84 12.17 -6.25
CA CYS A 183 -5.82 13.21 -6.52
C CYS A 183 -5.82 14.34 -5.46
N GLY A 184 -4.92 14.28 -4.48
CA GLY A 184 -4.69 15.33 -3.50
C GLY A 184 -3.93 16.53 -4.08
N HIS A 185 -3.03 16.28 -5.03
CA HIS A 185 -2.08 17.28 -5.53
C HIS A 185 -2.08 17.38 -7.07
N PRO A 186 -2.91 18.24 -7.69
CA PRO A 186 -2.81 18.49 -9.13
C PRO A 186 -1.52 19.27 -9.48
N PRO A 187 -0.90 18.99 -10.65
CA PRO A 187 -1.29 17.97 -11.62
C PRO A 187 -1.07 16.56 -11.08
N TYR A 188 -2.10 15.71 -11.15
CA TYR A 188 -2.09 14.39 -10.52
C TYR A 188 -0.96 13.51 -11.07
N GLY A 189 -0.16 12.96 -10.16
CA GLY A 189 0.91 12.01 -10.45
C GLY A 189 0.46 10.57 -10.20
N ALA A 190 1.10 9.62 -10.85
CA ALA A 190 0.92 8.21 -10.51
C ALA A 190 1.86 7.81 -9.37
N GLU A 191 1.35 6.93 -8.52
CA GLU A 191 2.08 6.41 -7.38
C GLU A 191 1.68 4.96 -7.07
N MET A 192 2.41 4.34 -6.14
CA MET A 192 1.99 3.09 -5.52
C MET A 192 1.66 3.32 -4.04
N HIS A 193 0.37 3.48 -3.74
CA HIS A 193 -0.11 3.70 -2.38
C HIS A 193 -1.53 3.12 -2.14
N PRO A 194 -1.73 2.20 -1.15
CA PRO A 194 -0.72 1.51 -0.37
C PRO A 194 -0.18 0.22 -1.01
N PRO A 195 1.07 -0.14 -0.70
CA PRO A 195 1.64 -1.42 -1.06
C PRO A 195 1.02 -2.56 -0.24
N THR A 196 0.82 -3.69 -0.89
CA THR A 196 0.51 -4.97 -0.23
C THR A 196 1.79 -5.67 0.22
N PHE A 197 2.86 -5.57 -0.57
CA PHE A 197 4.18 -6.13 -0.27
C PHE A 197 5.26 -5.09 -0.48
N LEU A 198 6.18 -5.01 0.48
CA LEU A 198 7.35 -4.15 0.49
C LEU A 198 8.59 -5.02 0.70
N HIS A 199 9.62 -4.80 -0.11
CA HIS A 199 10.91 -5.41 0.10
C HIS A 199 12.03 -4.44 -0.25
N TYR A 200 12.83 -4.09 0.74
CA TYR A 200 14.00 -3.24 0.56
C TYR A 200 15.27 -4.05 0.79
N ALA A 201 16.35 -3.70 0.07
CA ALA A 201 17.66 -4.31 0.22
C ALA A 201 18.78 -3.30 0.01
N ARG A 202 19.86 -3.43 0.79
CA ARG A 202 21.10 -2.68 0.58
C ARG A 202 22.33 -3.53 0.75
N SER A 203 23.42 -3.10 0.13
CA SER A 203 24.74 -3.68 0.34
C SER A 203 25.51 -2.82 1.33
N PRO A 204 25.56 -3.16 2.63
CA PRO A 204 26.32 -2.36 3.61
C PRO A 204 27.83 -2.41 3.35
N ASP A 205 28.29 -3.40 2.59
CA ASP A 205 29.67 -3.56 2.13
C ASP A 205 29.70 -4.24 0.75
N ALA A 206 30.89 -4.44 0.20
CA ALA A 206 31.07 -5.04 -1.13
C ALA A 206 30.82 -6.55 -1.21
N ARG A 207 30.48 -7.22 -0.10
CA ARG A 207 30.36 -8.67 0.02
C ARG A 207 29.02 -9.14 0.54
N SER A 208 28.24 -8.28 1.20
CA SER A 208 26.98 -8.64 1.83
C SER A 208 25.83 -7.75 1.37
N THR A 209 24.65 -8.35 1.32
CA THR A 209 23.36 -7.69 1.13
C THR A 209 22.52 -7.98 2.37
N VAL A 210 21.89 -6.95 2.93
CA VAL A 210 20.84 -7.07 3.95
C VAL A 210 19.52 -6.60 3.34
N ALA A 211 18.45 -7.31 3.66
CA ALA A 211 17.13 -7.02 3.10
C ALA A 211 16.02 -7.29 4.12
N ALA A 212 14.93 -6.53 4.02
CA ALA A 212 13.73 -6.68 4.85
C ALA A 212 12.50 -6.77 3.95
N ALA A 213 11.64 -7.75 4.21
CA ALA A 213 10.43 -8.01 3.45
C ALA A 213 9.22 -8.01 4.40
N VAL A 214 8.12 -7.37 3.99
CA VAL A 214 6.87 -7.31 4.77
C VAL A 214 5.67 -7.34 3.83
N VAL A 215 4.64 -8.09 4.22
CA VAL A 215 3.30 -7.90 3.67
C VAL A 215 2.51 -7.06 4.65
N VAL A 216 2.05 -5.91 4.17
CA VAL A 216 1.23 -4.98 4.95
C VAL A 216 -0.14 -5.65 5.22
N PRO A 217 -0.64 -5.71 6.47
CA PRO A 217 -1.77 -6.56 6.82
C PRO A 217 -3.14 -6.03 6.37
N TYR A 218 -3.27 -4.71 6.29
CA TYR A 218 -4.52 -4.02 6.00
C TYR A 218 -4.28 -2.89 5.01
N ARG A 219 -5.35 -2.42 4.38
CA ARG A 219 -5.37 -1.16 3.65
C ARG A 219 -6.73 -0.49 3.78
N SER A 220 -6.79 0.82 3.56
CA SER A 220 -8.06 1.52 3.39
C SER A 220 -8.76 1.03 2.11
N ALA A 221 -10.09 0.89 2.16
CA ALA A 221 -10.91 0.71 0.97
C ALA A 221 -11.27 2.04 0.29
N LEU A 222 -10.86 3.17 0.88
CA LEU A 222 -11.32 4.53 0.57
C LEU A 222 -12.84 4.72 0.63
N LEU A 223 -13.51 3.86 1.38
CA LEU A 223 -14.93 3.96 1.69
C LEU A 223 -15.08 4.28 3.17
N PHE A 224 -16.05 5.12 3.49
CA PHE A 224 -16.27 5.66 4.81
C PHE A 224 -17.70 5.39 5.25
N GLN A 225 -17.87 5.12 6.54
CA GLN A 225 -19.14 4.69 7.10
C GLN A 225 -19.36 5.38 8.48
N PRO A 226 -20.59 5.83 8.80
CA PRO A 226 -20.86 6.55 10.06
C PRO A 226 -20.89 5.66 11.33
N ASN A 227 -21.24 4.38 11.19
CA ASN A 227 -21.18 3.34 12.20
C ASN A 227 -19.77 2.73 12.30
N VAL A 228 -19.05 3.14 13.34
CA VAL A 228 -17.73 2.67 13.74
C VAL A 228 -17.59 1.13 13.81
N ALA A 229 -18.65 0.41 14.16
CA ALA A 229 -18.58 -1.05 14.30
C ALA A 229 -18.30 -1.76 12.95
N LEU A 230 -18.50 -1.08 11.83
CA LEU A 230 -18.22 -1.62 10.50
C LEU A 230 -16.80 -1.30 10.00
N ALA A 231 -16.07 -0.36 10.60
CA ALA A 231 -14.76 0.08 10.11
C ALA A 231 -13.78 -1.10 9.92
N THR A 232 -13.73 -2.00 10.90
CA THR A 232 -12.81 -3.15 10.94
C THR A 232 -13.48 -4.51 11.02
N ASP A 233 -14.80 -4.60 10.74
CA ASP A 233 -15.52 -5.88 10.71
C ASP A 233 -15.17 -6.68 9.44
N PHE A 234 -14.03 -7.35 9.48
CA PHE A 234 -13.54 -8.16 8.37
C PHE A 234 -14.41 -9.38 8.06
N GLY A 235 -15.28 -9.80 9.01
CA GLY A 235 -16.22 -10.90 8.81
C GLY A 235 -17.45 -10.52 7.98
N ASN A 236 -17.78 -9.23 7.96
CA ASN A 236 -18.91 -8.70 7.20
C ASN A 236 -18.45 -8.04 5.90
N THR A 237 -18.45 -8.79 4.79
CA THR A 237 -18.11 -8.22 3.47
C THR A 237 -19.21 -7.32 2.90
N GLN A 238 -20.45 -7.43 3.39
CA GLN A 238 -21.57 -6.61 2.91
C GLN A 238 -21.41 -5.13 3.23
N ARG A 239 -20.61 -4.78 4.24
CA ARG A 239 -20.30 -3.38 4.58
C ARG A 239 -19.65 -2.60 3.42
N LEU A 240 -18.85 -3.27 2.58
CA LEU A 240 -18.26 -2.66 1.38
C LEU A 240 -19.33 -2.41 0.29
N GLY A 241 -20.46 -3.12 0.41
CA GLY A 241 -21.67 -3.06 -0.41
C GLY A 241 -22.68 -2.00 0.06
N ASP A 242 -22.68 -1.64 1.35
CA ASP A 242 -23.69 -0.82 1.99
C ASP A 242 -23.83 0.58 1.36
N SER A 243 -25.06 1.08 1.19
CA SER A 243 -25.31 2.39 0.57
C SER A 243 -24.75 3.57 1.35
N ALA A 244 -24.56 3.43 2.67
CA ALA A 244 -23.92 4.43 3.51
C ALA A 244 -22.39 4.39 3.43
N SER A 245 -21.82 3.35 2.82
CA SER A 245 -20.38 3.25 2.55
C SER A 245 -20.05 3.99 1.27
N VAL A 246 -19.56 5.22 1.44
CA VAL A 246 -19.34 6.20 0.38
C VAL A 246 -17.91 6.75 0.44
N PRO A 247 -17.39 7.36 -0.64
CA PRO A 247 -16.07 7.99 -0.60
C PRO A 247 -16.02 9.14 0.42
N PHE A 248 -14.82 9.49 0.90
CA PHE A 248 -14.63 10.45 2.00
C PHE A 248 -15.35 11.78 1.81
N SER A 249 -15.21 12.41 0.62
CA SER A 249 -15.82 13.72 0.34
C SER A 249 -17.34 13.68 0.51
N ASN A 250 -17.97 12.58 0.10
CA ASN A 250 -19.40 12.33 0.33
C ASN A 250 -19.71 12.00 1.79
N ALA A 251 -18.87 11.21 2.46
CA ALA A 251 -19.05 10.83 3.86
C ALA A 251 -18.97 12.04 4.79
N LEU A 252 -18.02 12.94 4.57
CA LEU A 252 -17.87 14.15 5.37
C LEU A 252 -19.02 15.13 5.13
N ALA A 253 -19.47 15.30 3.87
CA ALA A 253 -20.68 16.06 3.57
C ALA A 253 -21.89 15.49 4.34
N GLY A 254 -22.04 14.17 4.34
CA GLY A 254 -23.04 13.46 5.13
C GLY A 254 -22.89 13.70 6.63
N ALA A 255 -21.66 13.67 7.16
CA ALA A 255 -21.37 13.91 8.57
C ALA A 255 -21.72 15.34 9.00
N VAL A 256 -21.44 16.36 8.16
CA VAL A 256 -21.83 17.74 8.43
C VAL A 256 -23.35 17.87 8.44
N LEU A 257 -24.04 17.36 7.43
CA LEU A 257 -25.51 17.40 7.38
C LEU A 257 -26.14 16.66 8.57
N HIS A 258 -25.61 15.50 8.94
CA HIS A 258 -26.06 14.74 10.09
C HIS A 258 -25.87 15.54 11.38
N ALA A 259 -24.69 16.12 11.60
CA ALA A 259 -24.40 16.93 12.77
C ALA A 259 -25.32 18.16 12.89
N LEU A 260 -25.68 18.78 11.77
CA LEU A 260 -26.62 19.91 11.75
C LEU A 260 -28.07 19.50 12.07
N LEU A 261 -28.50 18.32 11.61
CA LEU A 261 -29.85 17.81 11.81
C LEU A 261 -30.06 17.20 13.20
N TYR A 262 -29.04 16.53 13.73
CA TYR A 262 -29.11 15.77 14.98
C TYR A 262 -28.36 16.43 16.15
N ASN A 263 -27.72 17.58 15.90
CA ASN A 263 -26.97 18.36 16.88
C ASN A 263 -25.83 17.56 17.53
N ASP A 264 -25.08 16.83 16.69
CA ASP A 264 -23.92 16.06 17.13
C ASP A 264 -22.82 16.98 17.67
N ASP A 265 -22.05 16.43 18.61
CA ASP A 265 -20.95 17.14 19.25
C ASP A 265 -19.76 17.28 18.32
N ARG A 266 -19.54 16.34 17.40
CA ARG A 266 -18.35 16.27 16.53
C ARG A 266 -18.71 15.68 15.17
N LEU A 267 -17.93 16.03 14.14
CA LEU A 267 -17.94 15.31 12.87
C LEU A 267 -17.20 13.98 13.04
N SER A 268 -17.72 12.90 12.48
CA SER A 268 -17.05 11.60 12.50
C SER A 268 -17.32 10.81 11.22
N THR A 269 -16.28 10.24 10.66
CA THR A 269 -16.34 9.29 9.54
C THR A 269 -15.33 8.19 9.78
N HIS A 270 -15.69 6.94 9.51
CA HIS A 270 -14.82 5.79 9.77
C HIS A 270 -14.42 5.08 8.48
N GLY A 271 -13.11 5.01 8.23
CA GLY A 271 -12.53 4.37 7.06
C GLY A 271 -12.70 2.86 7.13
N LEU A 272 -13.32 2.28 6.11
CA LEU A 272 -13.47 0.84 5.98
C LEU A 272 -12.12 0.22 5.63
N MET A 273 -11.55 -0.50 6.58
CA MET A 273 -10.30 -1.24 6.40
C MET A 273 -10.57 -2.58 5.73
N VAL A 274 -9.68 -3.05 4.85
CA VAL A 274 -9.73 -4.40 4.26
C VAL A 274 -8.42 -5.14 4.51
N PRO A 275 -8.47 -6.45 4.80
CA PRO A 275 -7.25 -7.25 4.96
C PRO A 275 -6.61 -7.49 3.60
N ASN A 276 -5.29 -7.28 3.51
CA ASN A 276 -4.54 -7.60 2.30
C ASN A 276 -4.46 -9.11 2.09
N ARG A 277 -4.43 -9.50 0.81
CA ARG A 277 -4.31 -10.88 0.35
C ARG A 277 -3.30 -10.92 -0.80
N PHE A 278 -2.58 -12.03 -0.94
CA PHE A 278 -1.70 -12.25 -2.08
C PHE A 278 -1.67 -13.74 -2.44
N ASP A 279 -1.65 -14.08 -3.73
CA ASP A 279 -1.60 -15.50 -4.12
C ASP A 279 -0.17 -16.03 -4.05
N ARG A 280 0.75 -15.31 -4.68
CA ARG A 280 2.16 -15.70 -4.78
C ARG A 280 3.07 -14.48 -4.90
N LEU A 281 4.18 -14.51 -4.17
CA LEU A 281 5.31 -13.61 -4.30
C LEU A 281 6.56 -14.46 -4.55
N ASP A 282 7.40 -14.07 -5.50
CA ASP A 282 8.54 -14.88 -5.94
C ASP A 282 9.75 -14.00 -6.28
N TRP A 283 10.73 -13.93 -5.39
CA TRP A 283 11.83 -12.97 -5.47
C TRP A 283 13.20 -13.59 -5.15
N LEU A 284 14.25 -12.85 -5.45
CA LEU A 284 15.64 -13.19 -5.23
C LEU A 284 16.33 -12.12 -4.39
N VAL A 285 17.10 -12.55 -3.40
CA VAL A 285 18.10 -11.71 -2.72
C VAL A 285 19.47 -12.31 -3.00
N CYS A 286 20.40 -11.49 -3.47
CA CYS A 286 21.71 -11.92 -3.94
C CYS A 286 22.84 -11.18 -3.23
N ALA A 287 23.97 -11.87 -3.04
CA ALA A 287 25.22 -11.27 -2.64
C ALA A 287 25.68 -10.25 -3.71
N PRO A 288 26.36 -9.16 -3.32
CA PRO A 288 26.87 -8.16 -4.25
C PRO A 288 27.82 -8.76 -5.29
N LEU A 289 27.88 -8.15 -6.48
CA LEU A 289 28.86 -8.47 -7.51
C LEU A 289 30.08 -7.53 -7.42
N PRO A 290 31.26 -7.97 -7.89
CA PRO A 290 31.59 -9.30 -8.42
C PRO A 290 31.79 -10.36 -7.31
N ARG A 291 31.58 -11.64 -7.65
CA ARG A 291 31.93 -12.76 -6.76
C ARG A 291 33.46 -12.80 -6.56
N PRO A 292 33.98 -12.75 -5.32
CA PRO A 292 35.41 -12.91 -5.07
C PRO A 292 35.90 -14.32 -5.47
N ALA A 293 37.13 -14.41 -5.96
CA ALA A 293 37.72 -15.69 -6.36
C ALA A 293 37.75 -16.67 -5.18
N GLY A 294 37.24 -17.89 -5.40
CA GLY A 294 37.18 -18.93 -4.37
C GLY A 294 36.10 -18.73 -3.30
N ALA A 295 35.35 -17.62 -3.33
CA ALA A 295 34.33 -17.37 -2.32
C ALA A 295 33.15 -18.34 -2.41
N THR A 296 32.53 -18.61 -1.27
CA THR A 296 31.30 -19.41 -1.14
C THR A 296 30.15 -18.54 -0.68
N MET A 297 28.91 -18.93 -0.96
CA MET A 297 27.75 -18.16 -0.52
C MET A 297 27.48 -18.39 0.97
N ASP A 298 27.41 -17.31 1.72
CA ASP A 298 26.84 -17.28 3.06
C ASP A 298 25.46 -16.64 3.01
N ALA A 299 24.50 -17.22 3.74
CA ALA A 299 23.13 -16.71 3.74
C ALA A 299 22.39 -17.12 5.01
N SER A 300 21.65 -16.18 5.57
CA SER A 300 20.80 -16.34 6.74
C SER A 300 19.49 -15.58 6.54
N TRP A 301 18.41 -16.07 7.15
CA TRP A 301 17.11 -15.40 7.11
C TRP A 301 16.24 -15.82 8.28
N ARG A 302 15.37 -14.90 8.69
CA ARG A 302 14.30 -15.13 9.67
C ARG A 302 13.00 -14.60 9.11
N PHE A 303 12.00 -15.46 8.98
CA PHE A 303 10.63 -15.05 8.66
C PHE A 303 9.69 -15.40 9.81
N THR A 304 8.68 -14.55 10.02
CA THR A 304 7.51 -14.83 10.85
C THR A 304 6.30 -14.80 9.93
N ALA A 305 5.46 -15.84 9.96
CA ALA A 305 4.31 -16.01 9.10
C ALA A 305 3.08 -16.52 9.87
N ARG A 306 1.92 -15.93 9.59
CA ARG A 306 0.62 -16.38 10.14
C ARG A 306 0.19 -17.71 9.53
N THR A 307 -0.78 -18.36 10.17
CA THR A 307 -1.47 -19.53 9.62
C THR A 307 -2.03 -19.21 8.23
N GLY A 308 -1.89 -20.14 7.29
CA GLY A 308 -2.27 -19.96 5.89
C GLY A 308 -1.28 -19.19 5.03
N VAL A 309 -0.15 -18.76 5.60
CA VAL A 309 0.97 -18.18 4.86
C VAL A 309 2.16 -19.13 4.89
N ARG A 310 2.74 -19.40 3.72
CA ARG A 310 3.95 -20.22 3.57
C ARG A 310 5.04 -19.41 2.91
N VAL A 311 6.23 -19.42 3.49
CA VAL A 311 7.46 -18.89 2.88
C VAL A 311 8.42 -20.06 2.65
N GLN A 312 9.03 -20.14 1.47
CA GLN A 312 10.03 -21.16 1.12
C GLN A 312 11.28 -20.47 0.59
N ALA A 313 12.44 -21.03 0.88
CA ALA A 313 13.74 -20.49 0.46
C ALA A 313 14.57 -21.56 -0.25
N SER A 314 15.18 -21.20 -1.37
CA SER A 314 16.06 -22.07 -2.17
C SER A 314 17.37 -21.36 -2.49
N ARG A 315 18.49 -22.00 -2.14
CA ARG A 315 19.85 -21.47 -2.39
C ARG A 315 20.31 -21.75 -3.82
N TYR A 316 20.91 -20.75 -4.46
CA TYR A 316 21.54 -20.80 -5.77
C TYR A 316 23.01 -20.42 -5.63
N GLU A 317 23.81 -21.35 -5.10
CA GLU A 317 25.20 -21.16 -4.68
C GLU A 317 26.09 -20.50 -5.74
N THR A 318 26.01 -20.95 -7.00
CA THR A 318 26.82 -20.40 -8.10
C THR A 318 26.53 -18.93 -8.36
N SER A 319 25.25 -18.55 -8.25
CA SER A 319 24.77 -17.17 -8.42
C SER A 319 24.75 -16.39 -7.10
N GLY A 320 25.17 -16.97 -5.97
CA GLY A 320 25.15 -16.25 -4.69
C GLY A 320 23.78 -15.67 -4.34
N CYS A 321 22.69 -16.36 -4.70
CA CYS A 321 21.33 -15.89 -4.46
C CYS A 321 20.54 -16.87 -3.60
N VAL A 322 19.56 -16.33 -2.88
CA VAL A 322 18.48 -17.09 -2.28
C VAL A 322 17.18 -16.66 -2.95
N ARG A 323 16.44 -17.62 -3.48
CA ARG A 323 15.09 -17.42 -3.98
C ARG A 323 14.11 -17.63 -2.85
N PHE A 324 13.16 -16.72 -2.69
CA PHE A 324 12.05 -16.85 -1.79
C PHE A 324 10.74 -16.95 -2.56
N VAL A 325 9.88 -17.86 -2.14
CA VAL A 325 8.52 -17.98 -2.65
C VAL A 325 7.57 -17.92 -1.45
N ALA A 326 6.69 -16.92 -1.44
CA ALA A 326 5.61 -16.84 -0.46
C ALA A 326 4.26 -17.10 -1.13
N THR A 327 3.38 -17.82 -0.45
CA THR A 327 1.99 -18.04 -0.87
C THR A 327 1.04 -17.87 0.30
N MET A 328 -0.16 -17.35 0.05
CA MET A 328 -1.26 -17.33 1.02
C MET A 328 -2.39 -18.22 0.52
N ASP A 329 -2.99 -18.99 1.40
CA ASP A 329 -4.15 -19.82 1.08
C ASP A 329 -5.41 -19.39 1.84
N ALA A 330 -6.51 -20.12 1.59
CA ALA A 330 -7.81 -19.82 2.16
C ALA A 330 -7.90 -20.02 3.68
N SER A 331 -6.91 -20.69 4.31
CA SER A 331 -6.85 -20.82 5.77
C SER A 331 -6.31 -19.56 6.47
N TYR A 332 -5.76 -18.59 5.72
CA TYR A 332 -5.33 -17.32 6.30
C TYR A 332 -6.54 -16.53 6.82
N SER A 333 -6.44 -16.15 8.09
CA SER A 333 -7.37 -15.25 8.76
C SER A 333 -6.60 -14.01 9.27
N PRO A 334 -7.05 -12.79 8.91
CA PRO A 334 -6.42 -11.57 9.41
C PRO A 334 -6.58 -11.46 10.92
N MET A 335 -5.59 -10.88 11.59
CA MET A 335 -5.76 -10.49 12.99
C MET A 335 -6.87 -9.44 13.07
N PRO A 336 -7.81 -9.52 14.03
CA PRO A 336 -8.77 -8.45 14.25
C PRO A 336 -8.06 -7.13 14.50
N LEU A 337 -8.53 -6.06 13.85
CA LEU A 337 -8.05 -4.70 14.10
C LEU A 337 -9.03 -4.02 15.05
N ALA A 338 -8.58 -3.74 16.27
CA ALA A 338 -9.40 -3.00 17.24
C ALA A 338 -9.55 -1.55 16.75
N TRP A 339 -10.79 -1.04 16.78
CA TRP A 339 -11.02 0.36 16.47
C TRP A 339 -10.27 1.27 17.45
N ALA A 340 -9.64 2.31 16.89
CA ALA A 340 -9.05 3.40 17.63
C ALA A 340 -9.27 4.68 16.82
N GLY A 341 -9.55 5.78 17.51
CA GLY A 341 -9.74 7.10 16.90
C GLY A 341 -8.97 8.18 17.66
N ALA A 342 -8.80 9.32 16.99
CA ALA A 342 -8.16 10.49 17.56
C ALA A 342 -8.86 11.77 17.08
N ASP A 343 -8.70 12.83 17.87
CA ASP A 343 -9.12 14.17 17.47
C ASP A 343 -8.23 14.62 16.29
N TRP A 344 -8.86 15.19 15.27
CA TRP A 344 -8.18 15.92 14.20
C TRP A 344 -8.40 17.42 14.42
N PRO A 345 -7.47 18.13 15.08
CA PRO A 345 -7.63 19.53 15.39
C PRO A 345 -7.92 20.38 14.15
N TRP A 346 -8.81 21.37 14.27
CA TRP A 346 -9.24 22.23 13.16
C TRP A 346 -8.08 22.99 12.50
N ASP A 347 -7.05 23.36 13.26
CA ASP A 347 -5.84 24.00 12.78
C ASP A 347 -4.98 23.03 11.97
N GLN A 348 -4.83 21.78 12.39
CA GLN A 348 -4.15 20.75 11.61
C GLN A 348 -4.90 20.42 10.31
N LEU A 349 -6.22 20.24 10.38
CA LEU A 349 -7.05 20.05 9.20
C LEU A 349 -6.93 21.25 8.23
N SER A 350 -6.91 22.47 8.76
CA SER A 350 -6.73 23.67 7.94
C SER A 350 -5.33 23.79 7.35
N ALA A 351 -4.30 23.34 8.07
CA ALA A 351 -2.91 23.30 7.57
C ALA A 351 -2.77 22.31 6.41
N SER A 352 -3.24 21.08 6.59
CA SER A 352 -3.22 20.04 5.55
C SER A 352 -4.01 20.47 4.31
N ALA A 353 -5.23 20.98 4.51
CA ALA A 353 -6.01 21.56 3.42
C ALA A 353 -5.25 22.69 2.71
N SER A 354 -4.62 23.60 3.46
CA SER A 354 -3.88 24.72 2.89
C SER A 354 -2.69 24.29 2.04
N ALA A 355 -1.98 23.24 2.48
CA ALA A 355 -0.85 22.67 1.75
C ALA A 355 -1.30 22.05 0.43
N GLN A 356 -2.33 21.19 0.43
CA GLN A 356 -2.87 20.58 -0.79
C GLN A 356 -3.37 21.62 -1.81
N LEU A 357 -3.95 22.72 -1.33
CA LEU A 357 -4.46 23.80 -2.18
C LEU A 357 -3.40 24.76 -2.69
N GLY A 358 -2.20 24.77 -2.10
CA GLY A 358 -1.21 25.82 -2.30
C GLY A 358 -1.67 27.23 -1.84
N ARG A 359 -2.67 27.32 -0.96
CA ARG A 359 -3.18 28.59 -0.39
C ARG A 359 -3.81 28.39 0.97
N SER A 360 -3.73 29.41 1.83
CA SER A 360 -4.32 29.36 3.17
C SER A 360 -5.86 29.27 3.14
N ILE A 361 -6.40 28.38 3.97
CA ILE A 361 -7.84 28.24 4.26
C ILE A 361 -8.06 27.99 5.75
N ASP A 362 -9.20 28.46 6.26
CA ASP A 362 -9.79 28.00 7.53
C ASP A 362 -10.96 27.06 7.18
N VAL A 363 -10.74 25.76 7.32
CA VAL A 363 -11.73 24.74 6.92
C VAL A 363 -12.99 24.88 7.77
N ARG A 364 -12.84 25.08 9.08
CA ARG A 364 -13.94 25.22 10.03
C ARG A 364 -14.84 26.41 9.66
N GLN A 365 -14.23 27.58 9.45
CA GLN A 365 -14.97 28.79 9.11
C GLN A 365 -15.63 28.67 7.74
N THR A 366 -14.98 27.99 6.79
CA THR A 366 -15.56 27.75 5.46
C THR A 366 -16.81 26.89 5.54
N LEU A 367 -16.79 25.82 6.34
CA LEU A 367 -17.98 24.99 6.59
C LEU A 367 -19.10 25.80 7.28
N ILE A 368 -18.79 26.60 8.31
CA ILE A 368 -19.77 27.47 8.98
C ILE A 368 -20.47 28.39 7.97
N ASN A 369 -19.69 29.02 7.09
CA ASN A 369 -20.22 29.95 6.09
C ASN A 369 -21.07 29.23 5.04
N GLN A 370 -20.59 28.10 4.53
CA GLN A 370 -21.27 27.32 3.50
C GLN A 370 -22.63 26.80 3.96
N PHE A 371 -22.75 26.39 5.22
CA PHE A 371 -23.99 25.86 5.79
C PHE A 371 -24.80 26.90 6.58
N ASN A 372 -24.33 28.15 6.67
CA ASN A 372 -24.93 29.20 7.51
C ASN A 372 -25.21 28.71 8.95
N ALA A 373 -24.22 28.05 9.56
CA ALA A 373 -24.39 27.29 10.80
C ALA A 373 -23.39 27.69 11.90
N PRO A 374 -23.33 28.97 12.33
CA PRO A 374 -22.32 29.45 13.28
C PRO A 374 -22.41 28.80 14.68
N ASN A 375 -23.58 28.27 15.03
CA ASN A 375 -23.86 27.67 16.33
C ASN A 375 -23.86 26.13 16.29
N ALA A 376 -23.49 25.51 15.18
CA ALA A 376 -23.41 24.06 15.10
C ALA A 376 -22.35 23.52 16.07
N ARG A 377 -22.73 22.58 16.95
CA ARG A 377 -21.83 22.06 18.00
C ARG A 377 -20.60 21.38 17.40
N ALA A 378 -20.79 20.51 16.42
CA ALA A 378 -19.71 19.86 15.67
C ALA A 378 -18.77 20.80 14.91
N LEU A 379 -19.10 22.09 14.76
CA LEU A 379 -18.24 23.09 14.12
C LEU A 379 -17.66 24.08 15.15
N GLN A 380 -17.70 23.78 16.44
CA GLN A 380 -17.02 24.60 17.45
C GLN A 380 -15.53 24.23 17.54
N ALA A 381 -14.70 25.21 17.90
CA ALA A 381 -13.25 25.05 17.90
C ALA A 381 -12.75 23.98 18.90
N ASP A 382 -13.49 23.79 19.99
CA ASP A 382 -13.25 22.77 21.04
C ASP A 382 -13.88 21.40 20.73
N HIS A 383 -14.52 21.27 19.57
CA HIS A 383 -15.07 20.02 19.07
C HIS A 383 -14.41 19.64 17.74
N PRO A 384 -13.15 19.18 17.76
CA PRO A 384 -12.49 18.71 16.57
C PRO A 384 -13.19 17.47 15.98
N PRO A 385 -13.13 17.26 14.65
CA PRO A 385 -13.52 16.00 14.04
C PRO A 385 -12.82 14.80 14.69
N LEU A 386 -13.52 13.67 14.71
CA LEU A 386 -12.99 12.37 15.12
C LEU A 386 -12.66 11.55 13.86
N VAL A 387 -11.40 11.13 13.74
CA VAL A 387 -10.91 10.26 12.66
C VAL A 387 -10.39 8.94 13.21
N ASP A 388 -10.29 7.93 12.37
CA ASP A 388 -9.66 6.66 12.74
C ASP A 388 -8.15 6.86 12.88
N ALA A 389 -7.56 6.28 13.93
CA ALA A 389 -6.15 6.46 14.29
C ALA A 389 -5.61 5.23 15.00
N TYR A 390 -5.27 4.19 14.25
CA TYR A 390 -4.78 2.92 14.77
C TYR A 390 -3.35 3.02 15.33
N PRO A 391 -3.03 2.32 16.42
CA PRO A 391 -1.67 2.29 16.97
C PRO A 391 -0.68 1.64 16.00
N ALA A 392 0.61 1.89 16.22
CA ALA A 392 1.69 1.19 15.52
C ALA A 392 1.54 -0.33 15.67
N LEU A 393 1.48 -1.03 14.54
CA LEU A 393 1.40 -2.48 14.51
C LEU A 393 2.73 -3.08 14.97
N GLN A 394 2.64 -4.04 15.87
CA GLN A 394 3.80 -4.63 16.52
C GLN A 394 4.17 -5.97 15.89
N THR A 395 5.46 -6.19 15.69
CA THR A 395 6.03 -7.49 15.36
C THR A 395 6.34 -8.27 16.65
N ARG A 396 6.64 -9.56 16.52
CA ARG A 396 7.25 -10.34 17.61
C ARG A 396 8.66 -9.85 17.91
N ALA A 397 9.09 -10.01 19.17
CA ALA A 397 10.46 -9.71 19.58
C ALA A 397 11.50 -10.45 18.71
N GLY A 398 12.58 -9.74 18.36
CA GLY A 398 13.66 -10.26 17.53
C GLY A 398 13.34 -10.33 16.04
N ALA A 399 12.42 -9.51 15.54
CA ALA A 399 12.14 -9.36 14.11
C ALA A 399 13.35 -8.83 13.31
N ASP A 400 14.24 -8.08 13.96
CA ASP A 400 15.50 -7.55 13.44
C ASP A 400 16.68 -8.52 13.56
N GLN A 401 16.54 -9.62 14.31
CA GLN A 401 17.63 -10.54 14.59
C GLN A 401 18.01 -11.34 13.34
N ASP A 402 19.30 -11.34 13.03
CA ASP A 402 19.88 -12.30 12.11
C ASP A 402 19.84 -13.69 12.75
N SER A 403 18.90 -14.53 12.33
CA SER A 403 18.71 -15.88 12.85
C SER A 403 19.40 -16.91 11.94
N PRO A 404 19.78 -18.10 12.46
CA PRO A 404 19.89 -19.27 11.59
C PRO A 404 18.60 -19.43 10.77
N ILE A 405 18.72 -19.99 9.57
CA ILE A 405 17.63 -20.31 8.64
C ILE A 405 16.38 -20.74 9.41
N ALA A 406 15.40 -19.84 9.55
CA ALA A 406 14.22 -20.06 10.36
C ALA A 406 12.99 -19.39 9.76
N ILE A 407 11.88 -20.12 9.77
CA ILE A 407 10.55 -19.62 9.43
C ILE A 407 9.66 -20.00 10.61
N ASP A 408 9.33 -19.02 11.43
CA ASP A 408 8.35 -19.14 12.50
C ASP A 408 6.95 -19.07 11.86
N SER A 409 6.24 -20.19 11.87
CA SER A 409 4.96 -20.36 11.20
C SER A 409 3.82 -20.47 12.22
N ALA A 410 2.59 -20.18 11.80
CA ALA A 410 1.42 -20.10 12.69
C ALA A 410 1.59 -19.03 13.79
N ALA A 411 2.26 -17.93 13.45
CA ALA A 411 2.48 -16.80 14.32
C ALA A 411 1.25 -15.86 14.37
N ASP A 412 0.14 -16.35 14.92
CA ASP A 412 -1.18 -15.70 14.83
C ASP A 412 -1.44 -14.61 15.89
N ASP A 413 -0.44 -14.29 16.72
CA ASP A 413 -0.47 -13.23 17.75
C ASP A 413 0.10 -11.87 17.27
N GLN A 414 0.49 -11.76 16.00
CA GLN A 414 0.98 -10.53 15.37
C GLN A 414 0.20 -10.27 14.06
N PRO A 415 0.01 -9.02 13.61
CA PRO A 415 -0.99 -8.70 12.58
C PRO A 415 -0.57 -9.03 11.14
N PHE A 416 0.72 -9.07 10.83
CA PHE A 416 1.26 -9.20 9.48
C PHE A 416 1.09 -10.61 8.90
N PRO A 417 0.64 -10.78 7.64
CA PRO A 417 0.68 -12.07 6.96
C PRO A 417 2.06 -12.74 7.02
N PHE A 418 3.10 -11.98 6.68
CA PHE A 418 4.48 -12.29 7.04
C PHE A 418 5.36 -11.04 7.06
N TYR A 419 6.49 -11.16 7.76
CA TYR A 419 7.63 -10.28 7.63
C TYR A 419 8.93 -11.07 7.86
N GLY A 420 10.05 -10.53 7.41
CA GLY A 420 11.34 -11.15 7.67
C GLY A 420 12.54 -10.34 7.23
N ARG A 421 13.70 -10.76 7.73
CA ARG A 421 15.02 -10.18 7.44
C ARG A 421 15.90 -11.24 6.80
N ILE A 422 16.68 -10.83 5.81
CA ILE A 422 17.54 -11.68 4.99
C ILE A 422 18.95 -11.07 4.96
N ARG A 423 19.97 -11.91 5.06
CA ARG A 423 21.35 -11.56 4.68
C ARG A 423 21.89 -12.59 3.69
N VAL A 424 22.51 -12.12 2.61
CA VAL A 424 23.19 -12.94 1.61
C VAL A 424 24.54 -12.32 1.30
N GLY A 425 25.60 -13.10 1.25
CA GLY A 425 26.94 -12.58 1.00
C GLY A 425 27.95 -13.61 0.52
N TRP A 426 29.16 -13.14 0.24
CA TRP A 426 30.32 -13.95 -0.11
C TRP A 426 31.26 -14.11 1.08
N LYS A 427 31.63 -15.35 1.37
CA LYS A 427 32.61 -15.73 2.40
C LYS A 427 33.90 -16.22 1.80
#